data_AF-A0A6N2ERI9-F1
#
_entry.id   AF-A0A6N2ERI9-F1
#
_cell.length_a   1.000
_cell.length_b   1.000
_cell.length_c   1.000
_cell.angle_alpha   90.00
_cell.angle_beta   90.00
_cell.angle_gamma   90.00
#
_symmetry.space_group_name_H-M   'P 1'
#
loop_
_entity.id
_entity.type
_entity.pdbx_description
1 polymer ?
#
loop_
_entity_poly.entity_id
_entity_poly.type
_entity_poly.pdbx_seq_one_letter_code
_entity_poly.pdbx_strand_id
1 'polypeptide(L)'
;MRVSLRRGPDGGGAIAGVEIITEEDTTGGWLYHARISRGGQAREVFVQLAWVDHDHWSGGRCAPSLVIERLLKTLVERAPDLELPERFNAASARRWVPEIDQMMIDELGGRA
;
A
#
# COMPACT_ATOMS: atom_id res chain seq x y z
N MET A 1 -22.72 -26.94 19.88
CA MET A 1 -22.93 -25.80 20.81
C MET A 1 -21.86 -24.75 20.49
N ARG A 2 -22.28 -23.56 20.06
CA ARG A 2 -21.49 -22.55 19.34
C ARG A 2 -20.72 -21.69 20.36
N VAL A 3 -19.38 -21.65 20.31
CA VAL A 3 -18.58 -20.72 21.11
C VAL A 3 -18.63 -19.36 20.44
N SER A 4 -19.32 -18.43 21.09
CA SER A 4 -19.44 -17.04 20.68
C SER A 4 -18.23 -16.27 21.23
N LEU A 5 -17.23 -16.00 20.38
CA LEU A 5 -16.21 -15.01 20.68
C LEU A 5 -16.81 -13.62 20.49
N ARG A 6 -17.21 -13.01 21.61
CA ARG A 6 -17.45 -11.57 21.70
C ARG A 6 -16.09 -10.88 21.62
N ARG A 7 -15.72 -10.36 20.45
CA ARG A 7 -14.67 -9.34 20.36
C ARG A 7 -15.34 -8.00 20.70
N GLY A 8 -15.04 -7.46 21.88
CA GLY A 8 -15.45 -6.13 22.29
C GLY A 8 -14.76 -5.05 21.43
N PRO A 9 -15.35 -3.86 21.28
CA PRO A 9 -14.75 -2.76 20.55
C PRO A 9 -13.78 -2.00 21.47
N ASP A 10 -12.52 -2.43 21.50
CA ASP A 10 -11.46 -1.65 22.13
C ASP A 10 -11.13 -0.44 21.24
N GLY A 11 -11.41 0.76 21.77
CA GLY A 11 -11.08 2.05 21.15
C GLY A 11 -9.57 2.32 21.15
N GLY A 12 -8.84 1.63 20.27
CA GLY A 12 -7.51 2.04 19.83
C GLY A 12 -7.67 2.98 18.63
N GLY A 13 -7.11 4.20 18.71
CA GLY A 13 -7.11 5.16 17.61
C GLY A 13 -6.82 4.45 16.29
N ALA A 14 -7.70 4.63 15.30
CA ALA A 14 -7.75 3.77 14.13
C ALA A 14 -6.43 3.79 13.36
N ILE A 15 -5.56 2.84 13.70
CA ILE A 15 -4.29 2.64 13.05
C ILE A 15 -4.58 2.24 11.61
N ALA A 16 -4.04 3.04 10.70
CA ALA A 16 -3.92 2.71 9.31
C ALA A 16 -3.21 1.37 9.15
N GLY A 17 -3.92 0.35 8.66
CA GLY A 17 -3.37 -0.97 8.38
C GLY A 17 -3.32 -1.24 6.89
N VAL A 18 -2.26 -1.89 6.44
CA VAL A 18 -2.12 -2.39 5.07
C VAL A 18 -1.77 -3.87 5.14
N GLU A 19 -2.51 -4.69 4.42
CA GLU A 19 -2.30 -6.13 4.29
C GLU A 19 -2.27 -6.49 2.81
N ILE A 20 -1.25 -7.20 2.36
CA ILE A 20 -1.19 -7.72 0.99
C ILE A 20 -1.85 -9.11 0.99
N ILE A 21 -2.91 -9.28 0.20
CA ILE A 21 -3.68 -10.52 0.12
C ILE A 21 -3.06 -11.45 -0.93
N THR A 22 -2.86 -10.94 -2.15
CA THR A 22 -2.26 -11.70 -3.26
C THR A 22 -1.32 -10.83 -4.09
N GLU A 23 -0.30 -11.49 -4.65
CA GLU A 23 0.63 -10.98 -5.64
C GLU A 23 0.46 -11.81 -6.90
N GLU A 24 0.32 -11.15 -8.05
CA GLU A 24 0.20 -11.78 -9.36
C GLU A 24 1.21 -11.18 -10.32
N ASP A 25 2.03 -12.02 -10.95
CA ASP A 25 2.97 -11.61 -11.98
C ASP A 25 2.20 -11.28 -13.27
N THR A 26 2.54 -10.15 -13.90
CA THR A 26 1.94 -9.73 -15.16
C THR A 26 3.02 -9.39 -16.19
N THR A 27 2.64 -9.25 -17.46
CA THR A 27 3.58 -8.96 -18.56
C THR A 27 4.38 -7.66 -18.39
N GLY A 28 3.97 -6.74 -17.51
CA GLY A 28 4.60 -5.43 -17.33
C GLY A 28 4.92 -5.04 -15.89
N GLY A 29 4.88 -6.01 -14.96
CA GLY A 29 5.01 -5.73 -13.54
C GLY A 29 4.27 -6.74 -12.68
N TRP A 30 3.81 -6.29 -11.53
CA TRP A 30 3.04 -7.09 -10.58
C TRP A 30 1.71 -6.43 -10.27
N LEU A 31 0.67 -7.24 -10.16
CA LEU A 31 -0.63 -6.82 -9.66
C LEU A 31 -0.77 -7.30 -8.23
N TYR A 32 -1.11 -6.38 -7.33
CA TYR A 32 -1.30 -6.67 -5.92
C TYR A 32 -2.74 -6.47 -5.54
N HIS A 33 -3.34 -7.46 -4.90
CA HIS A 33 -4.57 -7.28 -4.16
C HIS A 33 -4.22 -6.98 -2.71
N ALA A 34 -4.62 -5.82 -2.22
CA ALA A 34 -4.31 -5.37 -0.87
C ALA A 34 -5.57 -4.90 -0.15
N ARG A 35 -5.58 -5.06 1.17
CA ARG A 35 -6.60 -4.55 2.05
C ARG A 35 -6.05 -3.39 2.87
N ILE A 36 -6.73 -2.26 2.79
CA ILE A 36 -6.41 -1.05 3.53
C ILE A 36 -7.46 -0.87 4.61
N SER A 37 -7.04 -0.71 5.85
CA SER A 37 -7.90 -0.45 7.00
C SER A 37 -7.67 0.98 7.52
N ARG A 38 -8.70 1.82 7.52
CA ARG A 38 -8.70 3.20 8.02
C ARG A 38 -9.96 3.45 8.85
N GLY A 39 -9.87 4.07 10.01
CA GLY A 39 -11.07 4.50 10.76
C GLY A 39 -12.01 3.36 11.16
N GLY A 40 -11.54 2.11 11.24
CA GLY A 40 -12.38 0.93 11.45
C GLY A 40 -13.10 0.41 10.20
N GLN A 41 -12.93 1.06 9.05
CA GLN A 41 -13.37 0.56 7.75
C GLN A 41 -12.19 -0.11 7.04
N ALA A 42 -12.47 -1.22 6.37
CA ALA A 42 -11.47 -1.87 5.52
C ALA A 42 -11.98 -1.93 4.08
N ARG A 43 -11.10 -1.59 3.14
CA ARG A 43 -11.38 -1.62 1.70
C ARG A 43 -10.30 -2.42 0.98
N GLU A 44 -10.73 -3.21 0.02
CA GLU A 44 -9.86 -3.93 -0.89
C GLU A 44 -9.52 -3.06 -2.10
N VAL A 45 -8.25 -3.07 -2.50
CA VAL A 45 -7.74 -2.33 -3.64
C VAL A 45 -6.78 -3.21 -4.45
N PHE A 46 -6.75 -2.97 -5.76
CA PHE A 46 -5.80 -3.59 -6.67
C PHE A 46 -4.79 -2.55 -7.12
N VAL A 47 -3.52 -2.81 -6.85
CA VAL A 47 -2.41 -1.91 -7.17
C VAL A 47 -1.49 -2.59 -8.16
N GLN A 48 -1.29 -1.96 -9.31
CA GLN A 48 -0.30 -2.42 -10.27
C GLN A 48 1.03 -1.69 -10.06
N LEU A 49 2.10 -2.46 -9.82
CA LEU A 49 3.47 -1.98 -9.76
C LEU A 49 4.18 -2.31 -11.07
N ALA A 50 4.54 -1.30 -11.84
CA ALA A 50 5.37 -1.50 -13.03
C ALA A 50 6.84 -1.76 -12.65
N TRP A 51 7.57 -2.52 -13.46
CA TRP A 51 9.00 -2.77 -13.25
C TRP A 51 9.82 -1.48 -13.13
N VAL A 52 9.48 -0.46 -13.93
CA VAL A 52 10.16 0.84 -13.91
C VAL A 52 10.01 1.57 -12.57
N ASP A 53 8.84 1.47 -11.93
CA ASP A 53 8.59 2.11 -10.63
C ASP A 53 9.28 1.34 -9.50
N HIS A 54 9.28 0.01 -9.59
CA HIS A 54 10.02 -0.85 -8.68
C HIS A 54 11.52 -0.56 -8.70
N ASP A 55 12.11 -0.49 -9.89
CA ASP A 55 13.53 -0.16 -10.07
C ASP A 55 13.82 1.28 -9.61
N HIS A 56 12.95 2.24 -9.95
CA HIS A 56 13.13 3.63 -9.56
C HIS A 56 13.16 3.84 -8.03
N TRP A 57 12.25 3.19 -7.28
CA TRP A 57 12.17 3.38 -5.83
C TRP A 57 13.12 2.49 -5.04
N SER A 58 13.33 1.24 -5.48
CA SER A 58 14.13 0.27 -4.71
C SER A 58 15.55 0.08 -5.25
N GLY A 59 15.81 0.47 -6.50
CA GLY A 59 17.03 0.10 -7.23
C GLY A 59 17.19 -1.40 -7.40
N GLY A 60 16.07 -2.14 -7.46
CA GLY A 60 16.05 -3.60 -7.52
C GLY A 60 16.45 -4.32 -6.23
N ARG A 61 16.59 -3.61 -5.09
CA ARG A 61 17.08 -4.18 -3.82
C ARG A 61 15.97 -4.72 -2.91
N CYS A 62 14.73 -4.30 -3.13
CA CYS A 62 13.59 -4.69 -2.29
C CYS A 62 12.65 -5.61 -3.06
N ALA A 63 11.96 -6.49 -2.35
CA ALA A 63 10.87 -7.26 -2.95
C ALA A 63 9.75 -6.32 -3.43
N PRO A 64 9.10 -6.60 -4.57
CA PRO A 64 8.05 -5.74 -5.11
C PRO A 64 6.83 -5.64 -4.17
N SER A 65 6.53 -6.71 -3.43
CA SER A 65 5.52 -6.72 -2.37
C SER A 65 5.83 -5.73 -1.23
N LEU A 66 7.10 -5.64 -0.83
CA LEU A 66 7.54 -4.67 0.18
C LEU A 66 7.38 -3.24 -0.32
N VAL A 67 7.70 -2.99 -1.59
CA VAL A 67 7.55 -1.68 -2.21
C VAL A 67 6.08 -1.25 -2.21
N ILE A 68 5.16 -2.13 -2.60
CA ILE A 68 3.72 -1.80 -2.57
C ILE A 68 3.19 -1.63 -1.15
N GLU A 69 3.59 -2.49 -0.21
CA GLU A 69 3.18 -2.34 1.18
C GLU A 69 3.59 -0.95 1.73
N ARG A 70 4.83 -0.52 1.45
CA ARG A 70 5.35 0.79 1.86
C ARG A 70 4.65 1.95 1.16
N LEU A 71 4.39 1.82 -0.14
CA LEU A 71 3.64 2.81 -0.90
C LEU A 71 2.24 3.01 -0.30
N LEU A 72 1.52 1.92 -0.06
CA LEU A 72 0.18 1.96 0.51
C LEU A 72 0.17 2.55 1.91
N LYS A 73 1.12 2.17 2.78
CA LYS A 73 1.27 2.76 4.11
C LYS A 73 1.50 4.27 4.02
N THR A 74 2.45 4.68 3.18
CA THR A 74 2.78 6.10 2.96
C THR A 74 1.58 6.89 2.45
N LEU A 75 0.83 6.36 1.48
CA LEU A 75 -0.39 7.00 0.97
C LEU A 75 -1.45 7.16 2.04
N VAL A 76 -1.58 6.17 2.93
CA VAL A 76 -2.54 6.22 4.03
C VAL A 76 -2.14 7.21 5.11
N GLU A 77 -0.86 7.32 5.42
CA GLU A 77 -0.35 8.22 6.44
C GLU A 77 -0.27 9.67 5.96
N ARG A 78 0.14 9.89 4.70
CA ARG A 78 0.38 11.23 4.13
C ARG A 78 -0.85 11.85 3.48
N ALA A 79 -1.78 11.02 3.00
CA ALA A 79 -3.00 11.47 2.36
C ALA A 79 -4.22 10.76 2.98
N PRO A 80 -4.55 11.06 4.26
CA PRO A 80 -5.65 10.40 4.96
C PRO A 80 -7.02 10.68 4.31
N ASP A 81 -7.21 11.88 3.74
CA ASP A 81 -8.42 12.30 3.01
C ASP A 81 -8.46 11.78 1.55
N LEU A 82 -7.38 11.18 1.06
CA LEU A 82 -7.37 10.63 -0.30
C LEU A 82 -8.16 9.32 -0.34
N GLU A 83 -9.25 9.35 -1.11
CA GLU A 83 -9.98 8.15 -1.49
C GLU A 83 -9.21 7.40 -2.58
N LEU A 84 -8.58 6.29 -2.19
CA LEU A 84 -7.89 5.43 -3.14
C LEU A 84 -8.92 4.71 -4.02
N PRO A 85 -8.75 4.73 -5.36
CA PRO A 85 -9.57 3.95 -6.27
C PRO A 85 -9.48 2.46 -5.94
N GLU A 86 -10.52 1.69 -6.29
CA GLU A 86 -10.47 0.22 -6.16
C GLU A 86 -9.36 -0.41 -7.01
N ARG A 87 -8.97 0.24 -8.11
CA ARG A 87 -7.87 -0.18 -8.98
C ARG A 87 -7.04 1.02 -9.40
N PHE A 88 -5.73 0.97 -9.19
CA PHE A 88 -4.83 2.04 -9.61
C PHE A 88 -3.40 1.55 -9.87
N ASN A 89 -2.62 2.38 -10.56
CA ASN A 89 -1.19 2.14 -10.79
C ASN A 89 -0.37 2.83 -9.71
N ALA A 90 0.76 2.25 -9.33
CA ALA A 90 1.72 2.85 -8.41
C ALA A 90 2.14 4.26 -8.87
N ALA A 91 2.35 4.46 -10.17
CA ALA A 91 2.64 5.77 -10.76
C ALA A 91 1.53 6.82 -10.56
N SER A 92 0.27 6.41 -10.36
CA SER A 92 -0.82 7.35 -10.03
C SER A 92 -0.60 8.04 -8.69
N ALA A 93 0.14 7.41 -7.77
CA ALA A 93 0.49 8.00 -6.48
C ALA A 93 1.22 9.34 -6.63
N ARG A 94 2.07 9.51 -7.68
CA ARG A 94 2.79 10.76 -7.98
C ARG A 94 1.86 11.92 -8.29
N ARG A 95 0.64 11.64 -8.76
CA ARG A 95 -0.37 12.66 -9.07
C ARG A 95 -1.09 13.13 -7.81
N TRP A 96 -1.21 12.27 -6.80
CA TRP A 96 -1.88 12.59 -5.54
C TRP A 96 -0.93 13.17 -4.52
N VAL A 97 0.29 12.62 -4.46
CA VAL A 97 1.36 13.04 -3.56
C VAL A 97 2.61 13.24 -4.41
N PRO A 98 2.90 14.48 -4.85
CA PRO A 98 4.06 14.77 -5.71
C PRO A 98 5.40 14.37 -5.09
N GLU A 99 5.48 14.36 -3.75
CA GLU A 99 6.68 14.01 -2.99
C GLU A 99 6.84 12.50 -2.76
N ILE A 100 5.93 11.67 -3.30
CA ILE A 100 5.90 10.23 -3.02
C ILE A 100 7.18 9.53 -3.45
N ASP A 101 7.79 9.94 -4.57
CA ASP A 101 9.02 9.32 -5.05
C ASP A 101 10.15 9.49 -4.02
N GLN A 102 10.32 10.70 -3.50
CA GLN A 102 11.34 10.99 -2.50
C GLN A 102 11.08 10.26 -1.19
N MET A 103 9.82 10.17 -0.77
CA MET A 103 9.41 9.42 0.43
C MET A 103 9.68 7.92 0.27
N MET A 104 9.33 7.34 -0.88
CA MET A 104 9.58 5.92 -1.17
C MET A 104 11.07 5.60 -1.21
N ILE A 105 11.87 6.48 -1.80
CA ILE A 105 13.33 6.35 -1.83
C ILE A 105 13.91 6.40 -0.41
N ASP A 106 13.47 7.35 0.43
CA ASP A 106 13.90 7.47 1.83
C ASP A 106 13.49 6.25 2.66
N GLU A 107 12.21 5.85 2.59
CA GLU A 107 11.63 4.71 3.31
C GLU A 107 12.28 3.38 2.95
N LEU A 108 12.63 3.18 1.67
CA LEU A 108 13.26 1.94 1.19
C LEU A 108 14.78 1.93 1.35
N GLY A 109 15.37 2.97 1.94
CA GLY A 109 16.82 3.07 2.14
C GLY A 109 17.59 3.29 0.83
N GLY A 110 16.93 3.85 -0.18
CA GLY A 110 17.52 4.43 -1.37
C GLY A 110 18.40 5.61 -1.00
N ARG A 111 19.66 5.37 -0.65
CA ARG A 111 20.66 6.47 -0.63
C ARG A 111 20.64 7.17 -1.99
N ALA A 112 20.20 8.42 -1.98
CA ALA A 112 20.38 9.41 -3.05
C ALA A 112 21.87 9.54 -3.44
#